data_AF-A0A178BA02-F1
#
_entry.id   AF-A0A178BA02-F1
#
_cell.length_a   1.000
_cell.length_b   1.000
_cell.length_c   1.000
_cell.angle_alpha   90.00
_cell.angle_beta   90.00
_cell.angle_gamma   90.00
#
_symmetry.space_group_name_H-M   'P 1'
#
loop_
_entity.id
_entity.type
_entity.pdbx_description
1 polymer ?
#
loop_
_entity_poly.entity_id
_entity_poly.type
_entity_poly.pdbx_seq_one_letter_code
_entity_poly.pdbx_strand_id
1 'polypeptide(L)'
;MPPPFRSVVIPNEVATFACQEPGCRSQPFKRIGDLNRHNRKHSDSAVRFHCPASGCRRKGKQGFSRRDKLTDHMLAGHNEDDWFSCASCGVQFERAEYQFHDETARLQYNRTCPMPRCSFKVFTGHDEDQELKLEMLQEHLLAKHDLKARSNFSELLGRRGYEARSGEIICPVCSPPCLFKNHGDFEGHFMHTHFQGTVFSRHEDGSCEATCFGYNAYRSLAECTSIPEEVRQHRLAILRIMPVFADFPVWDDITPCSGRA
;
A
#
# COMPACT_ATOMS: atom_id res chain seq x y z
N MET A 1 0.21 -46.22 46.58
CA MET A 1 0.27 -44.85 46.02
C MET A 1 1.64 -44.69 45.37
N PRO A 2 1.72 -44.40 44.06
CA PRO A 2 3.00 -44.13 43.41
C PRO A 2 3.50 -42.71 43.77
N PRO A 3 4.83 -42.49 43.87
CA PRO A 3 5.38 -41.17 44.17
C PRO A 3 5.22 -40.20 42.98
N PRO A 4 5.16 -38.88 43.23
CA PRO A 4 5.03 -37.88 42.18
C PRO A 4 6.30 -37.82 41.33
N PHE A 5 6.13 -37.92 40.01
CA PHE A 5 7.19 -37.70 39.03
C PHE A 5 7.68 -36.25 39.14
N ARG A 6 8.94 -36.07 39.55
CA ARG A 6 9.65 -34.80 39.43
C ARG A 6 10.06 -34.61 37.97
N SER A 7 9.38 -33.69 37.28
CA SER A 7 9.75 -33.23 35.95
C SER A 7 11.12 -32.56 36.01
N VAL A 8 12.13 -33.18 35.41
CA VAL A 8 13.44 -32.55 35.20
C VAL A 8 13.28 -31.51 34.10
N VAL A 9 13.33 -30.23 34.45
CA VAL A 9 13.39 -29.13 33.49
C VAL A 9 14.82 -29.11 32.94
N ILE A 10 15.03 -29.68 31.75
CA ILE A 10 16.28 -29.54 31.01
C ILE A 10 16.30 -28.10 30.46
N PRO A 11 17.30 -27.26 30.81
CA PRO A 11 17.46 -25.96 30.20
C PRO A 11 17.63 -26.16 28.70
N ASN A 12 16.67 -25.69 27.92
CA ASN A 12 16.75 -25.70 26.47
C ASN A 12 17.83 -24.66 26.09
N GLU A 13 19.08 -25.09 25.98
CA GLU A 13 20.16 -24.27 25.44
C GLU A 13 19.79 -23.94 24.00
N VAL A 14 19.20 -22.76 23.81
CA VAL A 14 18.78 -22.28 22.50
C VAL A 14 20.06 -22.12 21.68
N ALA A 15 20.27 -23.04 20.73
CA ALA A 15 21.39 -22.98 19.81
C ALA A 15 21.49 -21.57 19.21
N THR A 16 22.64 -20.92 19.40
CA THR A 16 22.90 -19.58 18.87
C THR A 16 23.68 -19.68 17.57
N PHE A 17 23.45 -18.71 16.67
CA PHE A 17 24.04 -18.68 15.34
C PHE A 17 25.14 -17.61 15.30
N ALA A 18 26.41 -17.99 15.21
CA ALA A 18 27.53 -17.04 15.16
C ALA A 18 27.94 -16.72 13.72
N CYS A 19 28.42 -15.49 13.49
CA CYS A 19 29.04 -15.12 12.22
C CYS A 19 30.44 -15.74 12.13
N GLN A 20 30.75 -16.36 10.98
CA GLN A 20 32.04 -17.01 10.74
C GLN A 20 33.06 -16.07 10.07
N GLU A 21 32.69 -14.81 9.81
CA GLU A 21 33.53 -13.94 9.00
C GLU A 21 34.76 -13.43 9.79
N PRO A 22 35.99 -13.56 9.25
CA PRO A 22 37.20 -13.20 9.97
C PRO A 22 37.17 -11.77 10.49
N GLY A 23 37.39 -11.61 11.80
CA GLY A 23 37.40 -10.30 12.46
C GLY A 23 36.01 -9.73 12.80
N CYS A 24 34.92 -10.44 12.50
CA CYS A 24 33.58 -10.01 12.89
C CYS A 24 33.36 -10.14 14.41
N ARG A 25 32.99 -9.03 15.07
CA ARG A 25 32.74 -8.98 16.53
C ARG A 25 31.25 -9.01 16.91
N SER A 26 30.38 -9.47 16.01
CA SER A 26 28.95 -9.54 16.31
C SER A 26 28.66 -10.59 17.37
N GLN A 27 27.76 -10.28 18.30
CA GLN A 27 27.23 -11.27 19.23
C GLN A 27 26.48 -12.39 18.48
N PRO A 28 26.48 -13.63 19.00
CA PRO A 28 25.69 -14.71 18.42
C PRO A 28 24.20 -14.35 18.32
N PHE A 29 23.58 -14.73 17.22
CA PHE A 29 22.19 -14.41 16.91
C PHE A 29 21.26 -15.51 17.44
N LYS A 30 20.09 -15.11 17.94
CA LYS A 30 19.05 -16.06 18.41
C LYS A 30 18.31 -16.76 17.26
N ARG A 31 18.34 -16.17 16.06
CA ARG A 31 17.63 -16.66 14.87
C ARG A 31 18.56 -16.69 13.68
N ILE A 32 18.51 -17.76 12.90
CA ILE A 32 19.28 -17.88 11.64
C ILE A 32 18.98 -16.74 10.66
N GLY A 33 17.74 -16.22 10.66
CA GLY A 33 17.36 -15.08 9.83
C GLY A 33 18.13 -13.79 10.16
N ASP A 34 18.45 -13.57 11.44
CA ASP A 34 19.24 -12.41 11.87
C ASP A 34 20.72 -12.58 11.49
N LEU A 35 21.26 -13.80 11.61
CA LEU A 35 22.60 -14.13 11.12
C LEU A 35 22.69 -13.93 9.60
N ASN A 36 21.75 -14.47 8.82
CA ASN A 36 21.72 -14.31 7.37
C ASN A 36 21.65 -12.84 6.97
N ARG A 37 20.88 -12.03 7.71
CA ARG A 37 20.81 -10.58 7.50
C ARG A 37 22.12 -9.88 7.87
N HIS A 38 22.78 -10.33 8.92
CA HIS A 38 24.08 -9.82 9.34
C HIS A 38 25.16 -10.13 8.29
N ASN A 39 25.23 -11.37 7.79
CA ASN A 39 26.23 -11.79 6.80
C ASN A 39 26.16 -10.97 5.50
N ARG A 40 24.99 -10.45 5.11
CA ARG A 40 24.85 -9.51 3.98
C ARG A 40 25.61 -8.20 4.17
N LYS A 41 26.04 -7.85 5.38
CA LYS A 41 26.89 -6.67 5.63
C LYS A 41 28.35 -6.90 5.24
N HIS A 42 28.79 -8.16 5.18
CA HIS A 42 30.15 -8.54 4.79
C HIS A 42 30.30 -8.70 3.29
N SER A 43 29.18 -8.89 2.57
CA SER A 43 29.18 -8.90 1.11
C SER A 43 29.33 -7.47 0.59
N ASP A 44 30.52 -7.13 0.10
CA ASP A 44 30.78 -5.87 -0.64
C ASP A 44 29.94 -5.76 -1.93
N SER A 45 29.48 -6.91 -2.45
CA SER A 45 28.58 -7.03 -3.60
C SER A 45 27.08 -7.00 -3.24
N ALA A 46 26.72 -6.71 -1.99
CA ALA A 46 25.32 -6.70 -1.58
C ALA A 46 24.51 -5.65 -2.35
N VAL A 47 23.47 -6.11 -3.05
CA VAL A 47 22.53 -5.26 -3.79
C VAL A 47 21.96 -4.20 -2.84
N ARG A 48 22.11 -2.92 -3.23
CA ARG A 48 21.55 -1.78 -2.51
C ARG A 48 20.26 -1.34 -3.19
N PHE A 49 19.20 -1.22 -2.42
CA PHE A 49 17.93 -0.68 -2.86
C PHE A 49 18.00 0.84 -2.83
N HIS A 50 17.80 1.48 -3.98
CA HIS A 50 17.83 2.93 -4.11
C HIS A 50 16.43 3.52 -3.90
N CYS A 51 16.36 4.72 -3.32
CA CYS A 51 15.10 5.44 -3.28
C CYS A 51 14.73 5.94 -4.68
N PRO A 52 13.51 5.65 -5.20
CA PRO A 52 13.08 6.12 -6.52
C PRO A 52 12.76 7.62 -6.54
N ALA A 53 12.61 8.26 -5.37
CA ALA A 53 12.31 9.68 -5.28
C ALA A 53 13.36 10.55 -6.00
N SER A 54 12.86 11.54 -6.72
CA SER A 54 13.64 12.56 -7.42
C SER A 54 14.40 13.41 -6.41
N GLY A 55 15.71 13.59 -6.62
CA GLY A 55 16.57 14.34 -5.70
C GLY A 55 16.93 13.63 -4.38
N CYS A 56 16.42 12.42 -4.10
CA CYS A 56 16.76 11.73 -2.86
C CYS A 56 18.24 11.26 -2.83
N ARG A 57 18.93 11.51 -1.71
CA ARG A 57 20.35 11.15 -1.51
C ARG A 57 20.57 9.66 -1.25
N ARG A 58 19.52 8.88 -0.96
CA ARG A 58 19.58 7.45 -0.62
C ARG A 58 19.67 6.59 -1.90
N LYS A 59 20.73 6.81 -2.69
CA LYS A 59 21.02 6.13 -3.97
C LYS A 59 22.45 5.59 -4.00
N GLY A 60 22.76 4.69 -4.92
CA GLY A 60 24.07 4.04 -5.05
C GLY A 60 24.53 3.38 -3.74
N LYS A 61 25.76 3.72 -3.31
CA LYS A 61 26.37 3.23 -2.05
C LYS A 61 25.59 3.65 -0.79
N GLN A 62 24.82 4.73 -0.87
CA GLN A 62 23.95 5.21 0.22
C GLN A 62 22.56 4.57 0.18
N GLY A 63 22.32 3.59 -0.69
CA GLY A 63 21.09 2.83 -0.73
C GLY A 63 20.90 1.94 0.50
N PHE A 64 19.68 1.42 0.63
CA PHE A 64 19.31 0.52 1.72
C PHE A 64 19.80 -0.89 1.42
N SER A 65 20.26 -1.62 2.44
CA SER A 65 20.60 -3.04 2.27
C SER A 65 19.37 -3.95 2.24
N ARG A 66 18.18 -3.41 2.53
CA ARG A 66 16.93 -4.14 2.64
C ARG A 66 15.76 -3.33 2.12
N ARG A 67 14.81 -4.02 1.48
CA ARG A 67 13.61 -3.43 0.90
C ARG A 67 12.65 -2.85 1.95
N ASP A 68 12.43 -3.51 3.08
CA ASP A 68 11.58 -2.95 4.16
C ASP A 68 12.11 -1.60 4.68
N LYS A 69 13.44 -1.44 4.74
CA LYS A 69 14.05 -0.17 5.15
C LYS A 69 13.91 0.92 4.09
N LEU A 70 13.88 0.53 2.81
CA LEU A 70 13.54 1.44 1.73
C LEU A 70 12.06 1.85 1.83
N THR A 71 11.14 0.91 2.04
CA THR A 71 9.70 1.19 2.23
C THR A 71 9.46 2.11 3.42
N ASP A 72 10.06 1.83 4.58
CA ASP A 72 10.00 2.70 5.77
C ASP A 72 10.47 4.13 5.43
N HIS A 73 11.57 4.24 4.68
CA HIS A 73 12.10 5.53 4.24
C HIS A 73 11.15 6.25 3.27
N MET A 74 10.57 5.54 2.31
CA MET A 74 9.60 6.12 1.36
C MET A 74 8.30 6.56 2.04
N LEU A 75 7.92 5.95 3.16
CA LEU A 75 6.74 6.35 3.94
C LEU A 75 7.03 7.51 4.90
N ALA A 76 8.22 7.54 5.52
CA ALA A 76 8.54 8.52 6.55
C ALA A 76 9.28 9.76 6.01
N GLY A 77 10.01 9.62 4.90
CA GLY A 77 10.89 10.65 4.37
C GLY A 77 10.36 11.34 3.11
N HIS A 78 9.24 10.86 2.55
CA HIS A 78 8.67 11.37 1.31
C HIS A 78 7.16 11.59 1.45
N ASN A 79 6.70 12.70 0.91
CA ASN A 79 5.27 13.02 0.87
C ASN A 79 4.60 12.34 -0.33
N GLU A 80 3.28 12.27 -0.33
CA GLU A 80 2.52 11.69 -1.45
C GLU A 80 2.71 12.42 -2.79
N ASP A 81 2.99 13.72 -2.73
CA ASP A 81 3.16 14.58 -3.91
C ASP A 81 4.64 14.65 -4.36
N ASP A 82 5.54 13.93 -3.69
CA ASP A 82 6.94 13.84 -4.13
C ASP A 82 7.02 13.02 -5.43
N TRP A 83 7.87 13.44 -6.37
CA TRP A 83 8.05 12.76 -7.65
C TRP A 83 9.00 11.56 -7.55
N PHE A 84 8.58 10.41 -8.04
CA PHE A 84 9.33 9.16 -8.07
C PHE A 84 9.58 8.75 -9.53
N SER A 85 10.77 8.26 -9.83
CA SER A 85 11.14 7.78 -11.17
C SER A 85 11.33 6.28 -11.16
N CYS A 86 10.60 5.57 -12.03
CA CYS A 86 10.77 4.13 -12.19
C CYS A 86 12.11 3.83 -12.85
N ALA A 87 12.89 2.93 -12.25
CA ALA A 87 14.19 2.55 -12.79
C ALA A 87 14.07 1.72 -14.08
N SER A 88 12.94 1.03 -14.29
CA SER A 88 12.74 0.13 -15.44
C SER A 88 12.27 0.87 -16.70
N CYS A 89 11.32 1.81 -16.57
CA CYS A 89 10.78 2.55 -17.72
C CYS A 89 11.15 4.03 -17.76
N GLY A 90 11.74 4.59 -16.70
CA GLY A 90 12.11 6.01 -16.62
C GLY A 90 10.93 6.98 -16.42
N VAL A 91 9.69 6.49 -16.46
CA VAL A 91 8.49 7.32 -16.25
C VAL A 91 8.47 7.85 -14.81
N GLN A 92 7.99 9.09 -14.67
CA GLN A 92 7.86 9.77 -13.39
C GLN A 92 6.40 9.78 -12.94
N PHE A 93 6.21 9.55 -11.64
CA PHE A 93 4.91 9.46 -10.98
C PHE A 93 4.96 10.24 -9.67
N GLU A 94 3.85 10.77 -9.20
CA GLU A 94 3.75 11.14 -7.79
C GLU A 94 3.91 9.88 -6.92
N ARG A 95 4.43 9.99 -5.69
CA ARG A 95 4.58 8.83 -4.78
C ARG A 95 3.27 8.06 -4.62
N ALA A 96 2.15 8.78 -4.59
CA ALA A 96 0.81 8.20 -4.51
C ALA A 96 0.42 7.34 -5.73
N GLU A 97 0.96 7.63 -6.92
CA GLU A 97 0.78 6.81 -8.13
C GLU A 97 1.86 5.72 -8.22
N TYR A 98 3.11 6.05 -7.86
CA TYR A 98 4.26 5.17 -7.97
C TYR A 98 4.05 3.83 -7.24
N GLN A 99 3.30 3.83 -6.14
CA GLN A 99 2.97 2.62 -5.39
C GLN A 99 2.18 1.57 -6.18
N PHE A 100 1.43 1.99 -7.19
CA PHE A 100 0.67 1.11 -8.08
C PHE A 100 1.52 0.67 -9.28
N HIS A 101 2.51 1.48 -9.65
CA HIS A 101 3.45 1.17 -10.71
C HIS A 101 4.56 0.18 -10.29
N ASP A 102 5.01 0.23 -9.03
CA ASP A 102 6.05 -0.65 -8.49
C ASP A 102 5.50 -1.50 -7.34
N GLU A 103 4.89 -2.65 -7.70
CA GLU A 103 4.37 -3.66 -6.75
C GLU A 103 5.40 -4.05 -5.68
N THR A 104 6.69 -3.92 -6.01
CA THR A 104 7.75 -4.32 -5.12
C THR A 104 7.85 -3.43 -3.88
N ALA A 105 7.31 -2.21 -3.94
CA ALA A 105 7.32 -1.27 -2.83
C ALA A 105 6.23 -1.57 -1.78
N ARG A 106 5.15 -2.29 -2.15
CA ARG A 106 3.94 -2.55 -1.32
C ARG A 106 3.45 -1.31 -0.57
N LEU A 107 3.65 -0.14 -1.15
CA LEU A 107 3.29 1.13 -0.53
C LEU A 107 1.77 1.32 -0.53
N GLN A 108 1.06 0.70 -1.49
CA GLN A 108 -0.38 0.91 -1.72
C GLN A 108 -1.26 0.63 -0.51
N TYR A 109 -0.81 -0.24 0.40
CA TYR A 109 -1.58 -0.62 1.58
C TYR A 109 -1.44 0.36 2.74
N ASN A 110 -0.54 1.34 2.71
CA ASN A 110 -0.36 2.26 3.82
C ASN A 110 -1.08 3.58 3.55
N ARG A 111 -2.17 3.83 4.28
CA ARG A 111 -2.87 5.12 4.24
C ARG A 111 -2.47 5.94 5.46
N THR A 112 -2.06 7.18 5.24
CA THR A 112 -1.74 8.11 6.33
C THR A 112 -2.87 9.09 6.53
N CYS A 113 -3.06 9.55 7.77
CA CYS A 113 -3.95 10.67 8.04
C CYS A 113 -3.54 11.87 7.17
N PRO A 114 -4.48 12.51 6.45
CA PRO A 114 -4.16 13.63 5.55
C PRO A 114 -3.75 14.90 6.31
N MET A 115 -3.92 14.93 7.63
CA MET A 115 -3.58 16.08 8.46
C MET A 115 -2.06 16.22 8.63
N PRO A 116 -1.49 17.41 8.38
CA PRO A 116 -0.05 17.62 8.51
C PRO A 116 0.46 17.27 9.91
N ARG A 117 1.62 16.60 9.96
CA ARG A 117 2.29 16.15 11.19
C ARG A 117 1.52 15.08 11.99
N CYS A 118 0.40 14.58 11.48
CA CYS A 118 -0.24 13.41 12.07
C CYS A 118 0.51 12.14 11.66
N SER A 119 0.90 11.31 12.63
CA SER A 119 1.60 10.05 12.37
C SER A 119 0.67 8.85 12.23
N PHE A 120 -0.65 9.07 12.30
CA PHE A 120 -1.62 7.98 12.22
C PHE A 120 -1.64 7.39 10.81
N LYS A 121 -1.67 6.06 10.76
CA LYS A 121 -1.69 5.30 9.52
C LYS A 121 -2.44 3.99 9.69
N VAL A 122 -3.10 3.55 8.63
CA VAL A 122 -3.78 2.25 8.54
C VAL A 122 -3.15 1.42 7.44
N PHE A 123 -3.05 0.11 7.67
CA PHE A 123 -2.51 -0.85 6.71
C PHE A 123 -3.66 -1.67 6.10
N THR A 124 -4.10 -1.34 4.88
CA THR A 124 -5.30 -1.92 4.28
C THR A 124 -5.11 -3.36 3.77
N GLY A 125 -3.87 -3.81 3.53
CA GLY A 125 -3.55 -5.19 3.15
C GLY A 125 -4.39 -5.76 1.99
N HIS A 126 -4.36 -7.09 1.82
CA HIS A 126 -5.33 -7.84 1.01
C HIS A 126 -6.29 -8.61 1.93
N ASP A 127 -6.64 -7.99 3.04
CA ASP A 127 -7.41 -8.64 4.09
C ASP A 127 -8.90 -8.34 3.88
N GLU A 128 -9.78 -9.23 4.33
CA GLU A 128 -11.24 -9.06 4.20
C GLU A 128 -11.73 -7.78 4.92
N ASP A 129 -10.97 -7.30 5.91
CA ASP A 129 -11.26 -6.11 6.71
C ASP A 129 -10.75 -4.78 6.12
N GLN A 130 -10.52 -4.70 4.80
CA GLN A 130 -9.99 -3.47 4.18
C GLN A 130 -10.88 -2.25 4.42
N GLU A 131 -12.21 -2.40 4.27
CA GLU A 131 -13.18 -1.33 4.46
C GLU A 131 -13.15 -0.79 5.89
N LEU A 132 -13.21 -1.68 6.88
CA LEU A 132 -13.14 -1.33 8.30
C LEU A 132 -11.87 -0.53 8.62
N LYS A 133 -10.73 -0.89 8.03
CA LYS A 133 -9.46 -0.16 8.25
C LYS A 133 -9.49 1.24 7.63
N LEU A 134 -10.21 1.43 6.53
CA LEU A 134 -10.41 2.77 5.93
C LEU A 134 -11.38 3.60 6.77
N GLU A 135 -12.40 3.01 7.35
CA GLU A 135 -13.30 3.67 8.31
C GLU A 135 -12.54 4.15 9.55
N MET A 136 -11.62 3.34 10.09
CA MET A 136 -10.75 3.77 11.20
C MET A 136 -9.96 5.05 10.90
N LEU A 137 -9.60 5.30 9.62
CA LEU A 137 -8.92 6.54 9.22
C LEU A 137 -9.84 7.75 9.27
N GLN A 138 -11.08 7.57 8.82
CA GLN A 138 -12.11 8.61 8.85
C GLN A 138 -12.53 8.93 10.30
N GLU A 139 -12.74 7.90 11.12
CA GLU A 139 -13.01 8.05 12.55
C GLU A 139 -11.87 8.76 13.26
N HIS A 140 -10.62 8.39 12.96
CA HIS A 140 -9.45 9.09 13.48
C HIS A 140 -9.45 10.56 13.10
N LEU A 141 -9.74 10.88 11.82
CA LEU A 141 -9.77 12.25 11.32
C LEU A 141 -10.75 13.10 12.14
N LEU A 142 -11.94 12.57 12.41
CA LEU A 142 -12.98 13.25 13.18
C LEU A 142 -12.69 13.32 14.68
N ALA A 143 -12.14 12.25 15.26
CA ALA A 143 -11.91 12.15 16.70
C ALA A 143 -10.66 12.90 17.17
N LYS A 144 -9.64 13.06 16.30
CA LYS A 144 -8.34 13.63 16.66
C LYS A 144 -8.07 15.00 16.08
N HIS A 145 -8.89 15.48 15.15
CA HIS A 145 -8.72 16.80 14.54
C HIS A 145 -10.02 17.62 14.63
N ASP A 146 -9.94 18.74 15.35
CA ASP A 146 -11.07 19.64 15.50
C ASP A 146 -11.48 20.29 14.15
N LEU A 147 -12.68 20.86 14.12
CA LEU A 147 -13.22 21.49 12.92
C LEU A 147 -12.33 22.63 12.40
N LYS A 148 -11.69 23.39 13.29
CA LYS A 148 -10.83 24.52 12.91
C LYS A 148 -9.60 24.02 12.17
N ALA A 149 -8.93 23.00 12.70
CA ALA A 149 -7.78 22.36 12.08
C ALA A 149 -8.14 21.79 10.72
N ARG A 150 -9.25 21.04 10.61
CA ARG A 150 -9.69 20.48 9.32
C ARG A 150 -10.05 21.56 8.30
N SER A 151 -10.73 22.63 8.74
CA SER A 151 -11.08 23.77 7.87
C SER A 151 -9.84 24.48 7.31
N ASN A 152 -8.80 24.66 8.14
CA ASN A 152 -7.51 25.22 7.72
C ASN A 152 -6.79 24.39 6.65
N PHE A 153 -7.10 23.09 6.56
CA PHE A 153 -6.53 22.17 5.57
C PHE A 153 -7.60 21.64 4.62
N SER A 154 -8.69 22.38 4.40
CA SER A 154 -9.84 21.94 3.61
C SER A 154 -9.49 21.55 2.18
N GLU A 155 -8.64 22.34 1.51
CA GLU A 155 -8.16 22.02 0.15
C GLU A 155 -7.35 20.71 0.10
N LEU A 156 -6.49 20.48 1.10
CA LEU A 156 -5.73 19.24 1.23
C LEU A 156 -6.66 18.06 1.48
N LEU A 157 -7.63 18.20 2.40
CA LEU A 157 -8.63 17.17 2.67
C LEU A 157 -9.45 16.84 1.43
N GLY A 158 -9.89 17.86 0.68
CA GLY A 158 -10.62 17.68 -0.57
C GLY A 158 -9.81 16.91 -1.62
N ARG A 159 -8.52 17.25 -1.80
CA ARG A 159 -7.58 16.49 -2.66
C ARG A 159 -7.32 15.05 -2.19
N ARG A 160 -7.63 14.76 -0.93
CA ARG A 160 -7.54 13.42 -0.32
C ARG A 160 -8.90 12.71 -0.25
N GLY A 161 -9.96 13.31 -0.79
CA GLY A 161 -11.28 12.72 -0.88
C GLY A 161 -12.15 12.91 0.36
N TYR A 162 -11.85 13.88 1.23
CA TYR A 162 -12.62 14.14 2.46
C TYR A 162 -13.14 15.57 2.52
N GLU A 163 -14.38 15.74 2.96
CA GLU A 163 -14.99 17.04 3.24
C GLU A 163 -14.52 17.55 4.62
N ALA A 164 -14.09 18.80 4.68
CA ALA A 164 -13.37 19.34 5.84
C ALA A 164 -14.22 19.48 7.11
N ARG A 165 -15.54 19.62 6.97
CA ARG A 165 -16.49 19.86 8.05
C ARG A 165 -17.09 18.58 8.60
N SER A 166 -17.68 17.75 7.76
CA SER A 166 -18.31 16.48 8.10
C SER A 166 -17.32 15.31 8.13
N GLY A 167 -16.18 15.40 7.43
CA GLY A 167 -15.27 14.28 7.22
C GLY A 167 -15.83 13.19 6.31
N GLU A 168 -16.95 13.47 5.63
CA GLU A 168 -17.54 12.57 4.64
C GLU A 168 -16.64 12.45 3.41
N ILE A 169 -16.78 11.33 2.72
CA ILE A 169 -16.02 11.01 1.52
C ILE A 169 -16.64 11.78 0.35
N ILE A 170 -15.80 12.44 -0.44
CA ILE A 170 -16.22 13.19 -1.63
C ILE A 170 -16.02 12.31 -2.86
N CYS A 171 -17.07 12.11 -3.67
CA CYS A 171 -16.87 11.55 -5.01
C CYS A 171 -16.21 12.60 -5.91
N PRO A 172 -14.99 12.34 -6.44
CA PRO A 172 -14.28 13.33 -7.24
C PRO A 172 -14.84 13.51 -8.65
N VAL A 173 -15.71 12.60 -9.12
CA VAL A 173 -16.25 12.59 -10.49
C VAL A 173 -17.58 13.35 -10.58
N CYS A 174 -18.38 13.36 -9.51
CA CYS A 174 -19.67 14.04 -9.52
C CYS A 174 -19.53 15.56 -9.58
N SER A 175 -20.40 16.19 -10.37
CA SER A 175 -20.60 17.63 -10.38
C SER A 175 -22.11 17.93 -10.32
N PRO A 176 -22.65 18.41 -9.17
CA PRO A 176 -21.94 18.76 -7.92
C PRO A 176 -21.40 17.53 -7.14
N PRO A 177 -20.43 17.69 -6.23
CA PRO A 177 -19.85 16.57 -5.49
C PRO A 177 -20.87 15.87 -4.58
N CYS A 178 -20.95 14.54 -4.68
CA CYS A 178 -21.70 13.70 -3.75
C CYS A 178 -20.86 13.38 -2.50
N LEU A 179 -21.52 13.28 -1.34
CA LEU A 179 -20.90 13.01 -0.04
C LEU A 179 -21.37 11.65 0.51
N PHE A 180 -20.44 10.88 1.07
CA PHE A 180 -20.71 9.53 1.59
C PHE A 180 -20.20 9.38 3.01
N LYS A 181 -20.95 8.64 3.83
CA LYS A 181 -20.63 8.46 5.25
C LYS A 181 -19.48 7.48 5.47
N ASN A 182 -19.39 6.46 4.63
CA ASN A 182 -18.39 5.39 4.70
C ASN A 182 -17.89 5.02 3.29
N HIS A 183 -16.86 4.17 3.26
CA HIS A 183 -16.17 3.80 2.02
C HIS A 183 -17.03 2.86 1.15
N GLY A 184 -17.83 1.96 1.74
CA GLY A 184 -18.76 1.10 1.00
C GLY A 184 -19.87 1.84 0.26
N ASP A 185 -20.43 2.90 0.87
CA ASP A 185 -21.42 3.77 0.22
C ASP A 185 -20.81 4.47 -1.01
N PHE A 186 -19.56 4.95 -0.87
CA PHE A 186 -18.82 5.54 -1.98
C PHE A 186 -18.50 4.51 -3.07
N GLU A 187 -18.03 3.32 -2.69
CA GLU A 187 -17.72 2.23 -3.62
C GLU A 187 -18.98 1.83 -4.41
N GLY A 188 -20.09 1.60 -3.71
CA GLY A 188 -21.37 1.29 -4.33
C GLY A 188 -21.78 2.39 -5.32
N HIS A 189 -21.71 3.66 -4.92
CA HIS A 189 -22.01 4.77 -5.83
C HIS A 189 -21.09 4.79 -7.06
N PHE A 190 -19.77 4.65 -6.87
CA PHE A 190 -18.79 4.68 -7.95
C PHE A 190 -19.04 3.56 -8.96
N MET A 191 -19.26 2.33 -8.47
CA MET A 191 -19.50 1.15 -9.29
C MET A 191 -20.80 1.22 -10.08
N HIS A 192 -21.86 1.84 -9.53
CA HIS A 192 -23.16 1.92 -10.22
C HIS A 192 -23.29 3.15 -11.13
N THR A 193 -22.56 4.24 -10.85
CA THR A 193 -22.76 5.53 -11.52
C THR A 193 -21.66 5.86 -12.52
N HIS A 194 -20.40 5.57 -12.17
CA HIS A 194 -19.23 6.02 -12.91
C HIS A 194 -18.50 4.89 -13.64
N PHE A 195 -18.66 3.65 -13.16
CA PHE A 195 -18.06 2.49 -13.77
C PHE A 195 -18.97 1.90 -14.86
N GLN A 196 -18.69 2.20 -16.13
CA GLN A 196 -19.43 1.71 -17.30
C GLN A 196 -18.81 0.44 -17.91
N GLY A 197 -18.47 -0.53 -17.05
CA GLY A 197 -18.07 -1.87 -17.50
C GLY A 197 -19.19 -2.88 -17.23
N THR A 198 -19.18 -4.02 -17.92
CA THR A 198 -19.88 -5.19 -17.38
C THR A 198 -19.25 -5.51 -16.04
N VAL A 199 -19.88 -5.08 -14.95
CA VAL A 199 -19.70 -5.75 -13.67
C VAL A 199 -20.05 -7.18 -13.98
N PHE A 200 -19.09 -8.10 -13.95
CA PHE A 200 -19.41 -9.52 -14.03
C PHE A 200 -20.31 -9.79 -12.82
N SER A 201 -21.62 -9.67 -13.00
CA SER A 201 -22.58 -10.34 -12.16
C SER A 201 -22.11 -11.78 -12.14
N ARG A 202 -21.82 -12.34 -10.96
CA ARG A 202 -21.78 -13.79 -10.80
C ARG A 202 -22.98 -14.31 -11.57
N HIS A 203 -22.75 -14.96 -12.72
CA HIS A 203 -23.86 -15.50 -13.47
C HIS A 203 -24.63 -16.40 -12.49
N GLU A 204 -25.95 -16.21 -12.39
CA GLU A 204 -26.78 -16.95 -11.43
C GLU A 204 -26.72 -18.47 -11.66
N ASP A 205 -26.22 -18.89 -12.82
CA ASP A 205 -26.03 -20.28 -13.22
C ASP A 205 -24.69 -20.89 -12.78
N GLY A 206 -23.80 -20.13 -12.13
CA GLY A 206 -22.48 -20.62 -11.72
C GLY A 206 -21.54 -20.99 -12.89
N SER A 207 -21.87 -20.64 -14.14
CA SER A 207 -21.07 -21.07 -15.31
C SER A 207 -19.73 -20.36 -15.46
N CYS A 208 -19.45 -19.34 -14.64
CA CYS A 208 -18.14 -18.69 -14.57
C CYS A 208 -17.11 -19.51 -13.73
N GLU A 209 -17.52 -20.67 -13.19
CA GLU A 209 -16.71 -21.50 -12.30
C GLU A 209 -15.62 -22.35 -12.99
N ALA A 210 -15.48 -22.34 -14.32
CA ALA A 210 -14.48 -23.21 -14.97
C ALA A 210 -13.32 -22.45 -15.63
N THR A 211 -13.55 -21.25 -16.14
CA THR A 211 -12.55 -20.51 -16.93
C THR A 211 -12.06 -19.22 -16.28
N CYS A 212 -12.72 -18.73 -15.23
CA CYS A 212 -12.34 -17.47 -14.56
C CYS A 212 -11.77 -17.65 -13.13
N PHE A 213 -11.65 -18.88 -12.61
CA PHE A 213 -11.02 -19.14 -11.30
C PHE A 213 -9.48 -19.08 -11.30
N GLY A 214 -8.90 -18.26 -12.16
CA GLY A 214 -7.50 -17.89 -12.05
C GLY A 214 -7.38 -16.46 -11.55
N TYR A 215 -6.23 -16.12 -10.97
CA TYR A 215 -5.71 -14.76 -10.76
C TYR A 215 -5.74 -13.85 -12.03
N ASN A 216 -6.36 -14.29 -13.13
CA ASN A 216 -6.44 -13.66 -14.45
C ASN A 216 -7.86 -13.22 -14.85
N ALA A 217 -8.92 -13.41 -14.04
CA ALA A 217 -10.24 -12.83 -14.34
C ALA A 217 -10.15 -11.31 -14.55
N TYR A 218 -9.29 -10.65 -13.78
CA TYR A 218 -8.97 -9.24 -13.93
C TYR A 218 -8.33 -8.91 -15.29
N ARG A 219 -7.47 -9.76 -15.84
CA ARG A 219 -6.85 -9.48 -17.15
C ARG A 219 -7.86 -9.49 -18.29
N SER A 220 -8.86 -10.37 -18.22
CA SER A 220 -9.98 -10.41 -19.19
C SER A 220 -10.97 -9.25 -19.02
N LEU A 221 -11.01 -8.61 -17.84
CA LEU A 221 -11.81 -7.41 -17.60
C LEU A 221 -11.22 -6.16 -18.29
N ALA A 222 -9.91 -6.10 -18.56
CA ALA A 222 -9.25 -4.96 -19.22
C ALA A 222 -9.78 -4.71 -20.63
N GLU A 223 -10.01 -5.78 -21.39
CA GLU A 223 -10.46 -5.70 -22.78
C GLU A 223 -11.94 -5.32 -22.92
N CYS A 224 -12.73 -5.45 -21.84
CA CYS A 224 -14.17 -5.23 -21.81
C CYS A 224 -14.62 -4.03 -20.98
N THR A 225 -13.69 -3.26 -20.40
CA THR A 225 -14.02 -2.11 -19.53
C THR A 225 -13.66 -0.80 -20.22
N SER A 226 -14.67 -0.06 -20.68
CA SER A 226 -14.51 1.35 -21.03
C SER A 226 -14.75 2.19 -19.78
N ILE A 227 -13.71 2.81 -19.24
CA ILE A 227 -13.89 3.88 -18.26
C ILE A 227 -14.02 5.22 -18.98
N PRO A 228 -15.07 6.02 -18.64
CA PRO A 228 -15.18 7.39 -19.11
C PRO A 228 -13.92 8.22 -18.82
N GLU A 229 -13.53 9.10 -19.75
CA GLU A 229 -12.34 9.94 -19.60
C GLU A 229 -12.37 10.82 -18.34
N GLU A 230 -13.55 11.28 -17.94
CA GLU A 230 -13.77 12.02 -16.68
C GLU A 230 -13.29 11.25 -15.45
N VAL A 231 -13.51 9.93 -15.40
CA VAL A 231 -13.06 9.09 -14.29
C VAL A 231 -11.54 8.93 -14.32
N ARG A 232 -10.93 8.83 -15.52
CA ARG A 232 -9.46 8.77 -15.66
C ARG A 232 -8.79 10.04 -15.13
N GLN A 233 -9.38 11.21 -15.39
CA GLN A 233 -8.89 12.49 -14.86
C GLN A 233 -8.88 12.53 -13.33
N HIS A 234 -9.76 11.76 -12.68
CA HIS A 234 -9.87 11.67 -11.22
C HIS A 234 -9.24 10.41 -10.61
N ARG A 235 -8.51 9.59 -11.40
CA ARG A 235 -7.96 8.30 -10.95
C ARG A 235 -7.21 8.37 -9.61
N LEU A 236 -6.40 9.40 -9.43
CA LEU A 236 -5.58 9.59 -8.24
C LEU A 236 -6.42 9.83 -6.99
N ALA A 237 -7.44 10.66 -7.12
CA ALA A 237 -8.38 10.93 -6.04
C ALA A 237 -9.18 9.68 -5.71
N ILE A 238 -9.61 8.93 -6.73
CA ILE A 238 -10.34 7.66 -6.57
C ILE A 238 -9.48 6.63 -5.84
N LEU A 239 -8.24 6.40 -6.26
CA LEU A 239 -7.31 5.47 -5.62
C LEU A 239 -6.86 5.92 -4.23
N ARG A 240 -6.98 7.23 -3.93
CA ARG A 240 -6.82 7.74 -2.57
C ARG A 240 -8.03 7.38 -1.69
N ILE A 241 -9.24 7.36 -2.22
CA ILE A 241 -10.39 6.96 -1.42
C ILE A 241 -10.43 5.43 -1.28
N MET A 242 -10.29 4.72 -2.40
CA MET A 242 -10.40 3.26 -2.49
C MET A 242 -9.19 2.65 -3.19
N PRO A 243 -8.16 2.22 -2.43
CA PRO A 243 -6.98 1.58 -2.99
C PRO A 243 -7.25 0.24 -3.69
N VAL A 244 -8.33 -0.45 -3.30
CA VAL A 244 -8.74 -1.74 -3.91
C VAL A 244 -9.00 -1.60 -5.40
N PHE A 245 -9.41 -0.40 -5.85
CA PHE A 245 -9.60 -0.15 -7.25
C PHE A 245 -8.31 -0.27 -8.05
N ALA A 246 -7.11 -0.19 -7.46
CA ALA A 246 -5.86 -0.38 -8.19
C ALA A 246 -5.72 -1.75 -8.85
N ASP A 247 -6.41 -2.78 -8.31
CA ASP A 247 -6.44 -4.12 -8.90
C ASP A 247 -7.41 -4.20 -10.09
N PHE A 248 -8.19 -3.14 -10.34
CA PHE A 248 -9.09 -3.08 -11.47
C PHE A 248 -8.28 -2.79 -12.73
N PRO A 249 -8.54 -3.50 -13.83
CA PRO A 249 -7.67 -3.49 -15.01
C PRO A 249 -7.76 -2.17 -15.78
N VAL A 250 -8.69 -1.33 -15.39
CA VAL A 250 -8.94 -0.07 -16.05
C VAL A 250 -7.89 1.00 -15.75
N TRP A 251 -7.02 0.73 -14.78
CA TRP A 251 -5.86 1.55 -14.48
C TRP A 251 -4.59 1.03 -15.18
N ASP A 252 -4.75 0.42 -16.35
CA ASP A 252 -3.65 -0.08 -17.17
C ASP A 252 -2.59 0.99 -17.52
N ASP A 253 -2.92 2.28 -17.50
CA ASP A 253 -1.97 3.38 -17.71
C ASP A 253 -0.97 3.57 -16.54
N ILE A 254 -1.33 3.10 -15.34
CA ILE A 254 -0.46 3.10 -14.16
C ILE A 254 0.09 1.70 -13.84
N THR A 255 -0.26 0.68 -14.63
CA THR A 255 0.13 -0.71 -14.35
C THR A 255 1.64 -0.92 -14.28
N PRO A 256 2.06 -2.01 -13.62
CA PRO A 256 3.47 -2.33 -13.46
C PRO A 256 4.17 -2.39 -14.81
N CYS A 257 5.35 -1.79 -14.88
CA CYS A 257 6.19 -1.91 -16.06
C CYS A 257 6.33 -3.39 -16.43
N SER A 258 5.84 -3.78 -17.60
CA SER A 258 5.92 -5.14 -18.15
C SER A 258 7.37 -5.61 -18.39
N GLY A 259 8.35 -4.75 -18.14
CA GLY A 259 9.77 -5.05 -18.06
C GLY A 259 10.15 -5.89 -16.84
N ARG A 260 9.58 -7.10 -16.73
CA ARG A 260 10.36 -8.24 -16.21
C ARG A 260 11.12 -8.80 -17.41
N ALA A 261 12.40 -8.43 -17.51
CA ALA A 261 13.37 -9.28 -18.20
C ALA A 261 13.61 -10.55 -17.36
#